data_AF-A0A7W1DLA7-F1
#
_entry.id   AF-A0A7W1DLA7-F1
#
_cell.length_a   1.000
_cell.length_b   1.000
_cell.length_c   1.000
_cell.angle_alpha   90.00
_cell.angle_beta   90.00
_cell.angle_gamma   90.00
#
_symmetry.space_group_name_H-M   'P 1'
#
loop_
_entity.id
_entity.type
_entity.pdbx_description
1 polymer ?
#
loop_
_entity_poly.entity_id
_entity_poly.type
_entity_poly.pdbx_seq_one_letter_code
_entity_poly.pdbx_strand_id
1 'polypeptide(L)' 'MQNLNQSILRNLAIALPPIAEQRRIVAQVDGLMTLCARLTTELASVATLSERLLEAVLHQALDSSRHASGLQLAKS' A
#
# COMPACT_ATOMS: atom_id res chain seq x y z
N MET A 1 4.19 -17.48 -28.95
CA MET A 1 4.55 -16.26 -28.21
C MET A 1 5.37 -15.37 -29.14
N GLN A 2 4.94 -14.13 -29.41
CA GLN A 2 5.77 -13.21 -30.19
C GLN A 2 6.90 -12.68 -29.30
N ASN A 3 8.14 -12.86 -29.73
CA ASN A 3 9.31 -12.34 -29.01
C ASN A 3 9.61 -10.93 -29.52
N LEU A 4 9.83 -9.99 -28.61
CA LEU A 4 10.16 -8.60 -28.98
C LEU A 4 11.56 -8.59 -29.61
N ASN A 5 11.65 -8.10 -30.85
CA ASN A 5 12.90 -8.06 -31.60
C ASN A 5 13.11 -6.67 -32.24
N GLN A 6 14.31 -6.45 -32.78
CA GLN A 6 14.70 -5.16 -33.32
C GLN A 6 13.82 -4.68 -34.49
N SER A 7 13.30 -5.60 -35.29
CA SER A 7 12.38 -5.27 -36.40
C SER A 7 11.06 -4.73 -35.86
N ILE A 8 10.49 -5.37 -34.83
CA ILE A 8 9.26 -4.93 -34.18
C ILE A 8 9.43 -3.52 -33.59
N LEU A 9 10.55 -3.25 -32.91
CA LEU A 9 10.82 -1.95 -32.32
C LEU A 9 10.95 -0.83 -33.37
N ARG A 10 11.64 -1.09 -34.49
CA ARG A 10 11.80 -0.09 -35.57
C ARG A 10 10.49 0.25 -36.27
N ASN A 11 9.56 -0.69 -36.30
CA ASN A 11 8.27 -0.53 -36.98
C ASN A 11 7.18 0.05 -36.05
N LEU A 12 7.51 0.32 -34.78
CA LEU A 12 6.55 0.88 -33.83
C LEU A 12 6.33 2.37 -34.13
N ALA A 13 5.13 2.72 -34.59
CA ALA A 13 4.73 4.10 -34.75
C ALA A 13 4.43 4.73 -33.39
N ILE A 14 5.14 5.80 -33.04
CA ILE A 14 4.93 6.56 -31.79
C ILE A 14 4.66 8.01 -32.15
N ALA A 15 3.58 8.57 -31.60
CA ALA A 15 3.31 9.99 -31.71
C ALA A 15 4.32 10.77 -30.84
N LEU A 16 5.16 11.59 -31.47
CA LEU A 16 6.17 12.39 -30.79
C LEU A 16 5.73 13.86 -30.76
N PRO A 17 5.23 14.38 -29.62
CA PRO A 17 4.86 15.78 -29.52
C PRO A 17 6.10 16.68 -29.44
N PRO A 18 5.97 18.02 -29.53
CA PRO A 18 7.09 18.95 -29.34
C PRO A 18 7.79 18.77 -27.97
N ILE A 19 9.07 19.11 -27.87
CA ILE A 19 9.89 18.90 -26.65
C ILE A 19 9.26 19.53 -25.40
N ALA A 20 8.70 20.74 -25.53
CA ALA A 20 8.04 21.40 -24.41
C ALA A 20 6.86 20.57 -23.86
N GLU A 21 6.11 19.94 -24.76
CA GLU A 21 4.97 19.10 -24.41
C GLU A 21 5.41 17.74 -23.86
N GLN A 22 6.46 17.14 -24.40
CA GLN A 22 7.06 15.93 -23.82
C GLN A 22 7.44 16.15 -22.35
N ARG A 23 8.11 17.27 -22.04
CA ARG A 23 8.48 17.63 -20.66
C ARG A 23 7.27 17.85 -19.77
N ARG A 24 6.21 18.50 -20.29
CA ARG A 24 4.95 18.71 -19.57
C ARG A 24 4.27 17.39 -19.19
N ILE A 25 4.22 16.45 -20.15
CA ILE A 25 3.67 15.11 -19.93
C ILE A 25 4.48 14.36 -18.87
N VAL A 26 5.82 14.35 -18.99
CA VAL A 26 6.71 13.69 -18.02
C VAL A 26 6.48 14.24 -16.61
N ALA A 27 6.47 15.56 -16.44
CA ALA A 27 6.25 16.17 -15.13
C ALA A 27 4.90 15.80 -14.49
N GLN A 28 3.85 15.65 -15.29
CA GLN A 28 2.55 15.20 -14.79
C GLN A 28 2.56 13.73 -14.38
N VAL A 29 3.17 12.87 -15.19
CA VAL A 29 3.30 11.45 -14.87
C VAL A 29 4.13 11.25 -13.61
N ASP A 30 5.25 11.97 -13.45
CA ASP A 30 6.08 11.93 -12.26
C ASP A 30 5.31 12.38 -11.00
N GLY A 31 4.51 13.44 -11.13
CA GLY A 31 3.62 13.90 -10.07
C GLY A 31 2.58 12.85 -9.67
N LEU A 32 1.95 12.20 -10.65
CA LEU A 32 0.98 11.12 -10.40
C LEU A 32 1.65 9.91 -9.75
N MET A 33 2.84 9.50 -10.21
CA MET A 33 3.58 8.38 -9.64
C MET A 33 4.00 8.65 -8.19
N THR A 34 4.41 9.88 -7.89
CA THR A 34 4.74 10.31 -6.52
C THR A 34 3.51 10.25 -5.62
N LEU A 35 2.35 10.71 -6.10
CA LEU A 35 1.10 10.62 -5.37
C LEU A 35 0.71 9.16 -5.09
N CYS A 36 0.80 8.29 -6.10
CA CYS A 36 0.53 6.85 -5.93
C CYS A 36 1.45 6.23 -4.88
N ALA A 37 2.76 6.50 -4.92
CA ALA A 37 3.71 5.98 -3.94
C ALA A 37 3.37 6.43 -2.50
N ARG A 38 2.99 7.69 -2.34
CA ARG A 38 2.53 8.22 -1.05
C ARG A 38 1.26 7.49 -0.57
N LEU A 39 0.24 7.37 -1.41
CA LEU A 39 -1.02 6.71 -1.05
C LEU A 39 -0.80 5.23 -0.69
N THR A 40 0.04 4.51 -1.43
CA THR A 40 0.42 3.13 -1.10
C THR A 40 1.06 3.05 0.28
N THR A 41 1.95 3.98 0.62
CA THR A 41 2.62 4.03 1.92
C THR A 41 1.62 4.33 3.05
N GLU A 42 0.71 5.29 2.85
CA GLU A 42 -0.33 5.61 3.83
C GLU A 42 -1.27 4.43 4.07
N LEU A 43 -1.72 3.75 3.00
CA LEU A 43 -2.56 2.55 3.11
C LEU A 43 -1.86 1.43 3.88
N ALA A 44 -0.57 1.18 3.62
CA ALA A 44 0.20 0.18 4.36
C ALA A 44 0.29 0.53 5.85
N SER A 45 0.53 1.81 6.18
CA SER A 45 0.56 2.29 7.57
C SER A 45 -0.77 2.08 8.29
N VAL A 46 -1.89 2.39 7.62
CA VAL A 46 -3.24 2.20 8.18
C VAL A 46 -3.51 0.73 8.46
N ALA A 47 -3.16 -0.16 7.52
CA ALA A 47 -3.30 -1.60 7.70
C ALA A 47 -2.52 -2.11 8.92
N THR A 48 -1.24 -1.74 9.05
CA THR A 48 -0.41 -2.11 10.21
C THR A 48 -0.96 -1.56 11.53
N LEU A 49 -1.46 -0.32 11.56
CA LEU A 49 -2.07 0.24 12.76
C LEU A 49 -3.34 -0.52 13.15
N SER A 50 -4.19 -0.85 12.18
CA SER A 50 -5.41 -1.62 12.41
C SER A 50 -5.09 -3.00 13.00
N GLU A 51 -4.09 -3.70 12.49
CA GLU A 51 -3.65 -5.00 13.02
C GLU A 51 -3.22 -4.88 14.49
N ARG A 52 -2.37 -3.89 14.80
CA ARG A 52 -1.90 -3.66 16.18
C ARG A 52 -3.03 -3.30 17.15
N LEU A 53 -3.99 -2.51 16.70
CA LEU A 53 -5.17 -2.16 17.51
C LEU A 53 -6.02 -3.39 17.79
N LEU A 54 -6.26 -4.24 16.78
CA LEU A 54 -7.00 -5.49 16.95
C LEU A 54 -6.29 -6.42 17.94
N GLU A 55 -4.97 -6.56 17.83
CA GLU A 55 -4.15 -7.37 18.74
C GLU A 55 -4.22 -6.84 20.18
N ALA A 56 -4.07 -5.53 20.39
CA ALA A 56 -4.16 -4.92 21.72
C ALA A 56 -5.54 -5.09 22.36
N VAL A 57 -6.61 -4.91 21.58
CA VAL A 57 -7.99 -5.10 22.05
C VAL A 57 -8.25 -6.58 22.42
N LEU A 58 -7.76 -7.51 21.61
CA LEU A 58 -7.88 -8.95 21.89
C LEU A 58 -7.15 -9.32 23.19
N HIS A 59 -5.90 -8.86 23.35
CA HIS A 59 -5.13 -9.08 24.58
C HIS A 59 -5.85 -8.53 25.81
N GLN A 60 -6.34 -7.28 25.73
CA GLN A 60 -7.08 -6.67 26.84
C GLN A 60 -8.36 -7.44 27.18
N ALA A 61 -9.12 -7.89 26.19
CA ALA A 61 -10.36 -8.65 26.40
C ALA A 61 -10.09 -10.03 27.04
N LEU A 62 -9.07 -10.74 26.55
CA LEU A 62 -8.67 -12.05 27.10
C LEU A 62 -8.11 -11.91 28.52
N ASP A 63 -7.28 -10.92 28.78
CA ASP A 63 -6.74 -10.66 30.13
C ASP A 63 -7.85 -10.26 31.10
N SER A 64 -8.79 -9.42 30.69
CA SER A 64 -9.94 -9.04 31.52
C SER A 64 -10.80 -10.25 31.90
N SER A 65 -10.99 -11.21 30.97
CA SER A 65 -11.70 -12.46 31.23
C SER A 65 -10.96 -13.38 32.22
N ARG A 66 -9.63 -13.44 32.13
CA ARG A 66 -8.78 -14.20 33.07
C ARG A 66 -8.81 -13.61 34.49
N HIS A 67 -8.81 -12.28 34.61
CA HIS A 67 -8.93 -11.60 35.91
C HIS A 67 -10.30 -11.82 36.55
N ALA A 68 -11.39 -11.84 35.76
CA ALA A 68 -12.73 -12.15 36.26
C ALA A 68 -12.85 -13.59 36.79
N SER A 69 -12.18 -14.55 36.14
CA SER A 69 -12.19 -15.97 36.54
C SER A 69 -11.28 -16.25 37.76
N GLY A 70 -10.17 -15.53 37.90
CA GLY A 70 -9.24 -15.68 39.04
C GLY A 70 -9.80 -15.20 40.38
N LEU A 71 -10.70 -14.20 40.37
CA LEU A 71 -11.32 -13.67 41.59
C LEU A 71 -12.40 -14.59 42.18
N GLN A 72 -12.89 -15.59 41.44
CA GLN A 72 -13.85 -16.59 41.94
C GLN A 72 -13.17 -17.74 42.71
N LEU A 73 -11.90 -18.03 42.45
CA LEU A 73 -11.16 -19.13 43.08
C LEU A 73 -10.51 -18.76 44.43
N ALA A 74 -10.28 -17.47 44.71
CA ALA A 74 -9.68 -16.99 45.97
C ALA A 74 -10.69 -16.70 47.10
N LYS A 75 -11.98 -17.01 46.88
CA LYS A 75 -13.07 -16.77 47.84
C LYS A 75 -13.63 -18.06 48.49
N SER A 76 -12.95 -19.20 48.32
CA SER A 76 -13.32 -20.50 48.92
C SER A 76 -12.43 -20.85 50.11
#